data_AF-A0A6I4SVY8-F1
#
_entry.id   AF-A0A6I4SVY8-F1
#
_cell.length_a   1.000
_cell.length_b   1.000
_cell.length_c   1.000
_cell.angle_alpha   90.00
_cell.angle_beta   90.00
_cell.angle_gamma   90.00
#
_symmetry.space_group_name_H-M   'P 1'
#
loop_
_entity.id
_entity.type
_entity.pdbx_description
1 polymer ?
#
loop_
_entity_poly.entity_id
_entity_poly.type
_entity_poly.pdbx_seq_one_letter_code
_entity_poly.pdbx_strand_id
1 'polypeptide(L)'
;MRVPSTEAFEAIFEGAEGRYRIDYAPTDEWDGVISVSIAGHDMRWNVDLVEQEDGTLQMGGITSGTKEVWDDEFWFQIICDGGPKSIQHWGDRVIWREDPAVAD
;
A
#
# COMPACT_ATOMS: atom_id res chain seq x y z
N MET A 1 -15.65 -8.43 -2.01
CA MET A 1 -16.04 -9.39 -0.94
C MET A 1 -14.87 -9.45 0.02
N ARG A 2 -15.09 -9.20 1.32
CA ARG A 2 -14.03 -9.30 2.32
C ARG A 2 -13.53 -10.75 2.43
N VAL A 3 -12.21 -10.92 2.44
CA VAL A 3 -11.54 -12.22 2.58
C VAL A 3 -10.57 -12.18 3.77
N PRO A 4 -10.13 -13.34 4.29
CA PRO A 4 -9.06 -13.37 5.27
C PRO A 4 -7.80 -12.68 4.74
N SER A 5 -7.04 -12.14 5.68
CA SER A 5 -5.75 -11.52 5.49
C SER A 5 -4.73 -12.47 4.85
N THR A 6 -3.67 -11.90 4.28
CA THR A 6 -2.55 -12.63 3.69
C THR A 6 -1.40 -12.81 4.68
N GLU A 7 -0.45 -13.68 4.32
CA GLU A 7 0.83 -13.75 5.02
C GLU A 7 1.60 -12.44 4.93
N ALA A 8 2.46 -12.22 5.93
CA ALA A 8 3.37 -11.08 5.94
C ALA A 8 4.24 -11.05 4.68
N PHE A 9 4.53 -9.84 4.17
CA PHE A 9 5.43 -9.66 3.05
C PHE A 9 6.24 -8.38 3.18
N GLU A 10 7.35 -8.32 2.45
CA GLU A 10 8.16 -7.13 2.26
C GLU A 10 8.25 -6.84 0.76
N ALA A 11 8.12 -5.57 0.40
CA ALA A 11 8.32 -5.07 -0.95
C ALA A 11 9.19 -3.82 -0.94
N ILE A 12 10.12 -3.73 -1.88
CA ILE A 12 10.99 -2.58 -2.07
C ILE A 12 10.94 -2.20 -3.54
N PHE A 13 10.75 -0.91 -3.82
CA PHE A 13 10.71 -0.39 -5.18
C PHE A 13 11.15 1.07 -5.23
N GLU A 14 11.50 1.56 -6.41
CA GLU A 14 11.77 2.98 -6.64
C GLU A 14 10.52 3.64 -7.19
N GLY A 15 10.15 4.78 -6.60
CA GLY A 15 9.05 5.63 -7.05
C GLY A 15 9.51 7.09 -7.17
N ALA A 16 8.56 7.99 -7.40
CA ALA A 16 8.91 9.39 -7.65
C ALA A 16 9.54 10.12 -6.45
N GLU A 17 9.18 9.71 -5.23
CA GLU A 17 9.76 10.26 -3.99
C GLU A 17 11.04 9.51 -3.57
N GLY A 18 11.58 8.65 -4.43
CA GLY A 18 12.77 7.83 -4.18
C GLY A 18 12.41 6.40 -3.80
N ARG A 19 13.23 5.78 -2.95
CA ARG A 19 13.05 4.38 -2.58
C ARG A 19 11.92 4.20 -1.57
N TYR A 20 11.03 3.27 -1.89
CA TYR A 20 9.94 2.81 -1.06
C TYR A 20 10.31 1.47 -0.44
N ARG A 21 10.01 1.31 0.85
CA ARG A 21 9.92 0.00 1.50
C ARG A 21 8.55 -0.13 2.12
N ILE A 22 7.91 -1.26 1.89
CA ILE A 22 6.60 -1.63 2.43
C ILE A 22 6.75 -2.97 3.12
N ASP A 23 6.41 -3.02 4.40
CA ASP A 23 6.38 -4.24 5.20
C ASP A 23 4.95 -4.45 5.70
N TYR A 24 4.30 -5.50 5.24
CA TYR A 24 2.98 -5.90 5.73
C TYR A 24 3.09 -6.95 6.82
N ALA A 25 2.32 -6.75 7.91
CA ALA A 25 2.15 -7.74 8.96
C ALA A 25 0.65 -7.90 9.29
N PRO A 26 0.09 -9.12 9.18
CA PRO A 26 -1.27 -9.38 9.66
C PRO A 26 -1.33 -9.21 11.18
N THR A 27 -2.40 -8.60 11.68
CA THR A 27 -2.65 -8.45 13.12
C THR A 27 -3.63 -9.50 13.64
N ASP A 28 -4.54 -9.94 12.78
CA ASP A 28 -5.43 -11.07 13.00
C ASP A 28 -5.84 -11.70 11.64
N GLU A 29 -6.91 -12.50 11.64
CA GLU A 29 -7.42 -13.16 10.43
C GLU A 29 -7.94 -12.17 9.37
N TRP A 30 -8.27 -10.93 9.72
CA TRP A 30 -9.02 -10.01 8.87
C TRP A 30 -8.33 -8.67 8.64
N ASP A 31 -7.41 -8.30 9.52
CA ASP A 31 -6.76 -7.00 9.57
C ASP A 31 -5.22 -7.14 9.50
N GLY A 32 -4.56 -6.01 9.25
CA GLY A 32 -3.12 -5.93 9.38
C GLY A 32 -2.61 -4.51 9.34
N VAL A 33 -1.28 -4.39 9.37
CA VAL A 33 -0.59 -3.12 9.38
C VAL A 33 0.48 -3.13 8.30
N ILE A 34 0.58 -2.02 7.60
CA ILE A 34 1.65 -1.74 6.67
C ILE A 34 2.60 -0.73 7.30
N SER A 35 3.87 -1.10 7.42
CA SER A 35 4.95 -0.16 7.73
C SER A 35 5.55 0.32 6.41
N VAL A 36 5.70 1.63 6.25
CA VAL A 36 6.15 2.23 5.00
C VAL A 36 7.30 3.18 5.26
N SER A 37 8.37 3.07 4.50
CA SER A 37 9.47 4.04 4.47
C SER A 37 9.54 4.67 3.09
N ILE A 38 9.37 6.00 3.00
CA ILE A 38 9.43 6.79 1.76
C ILE A 38 10.29 8.02 1.99
N ALA A 39 11.28 8.26 1.12
CA ALA A 39 12.15 9.44 1.22
C ALA A 39 12.82 9.65 2.61
N GLY A 40 12.98 8.58 3.40
CA GLY A 40 13.49 8.64 4.77
C GLY A 40 12.45 8.94 5.85
N HIS A 41 11.16 8.97 5.52
CA HIS A 41 10.04 9.08 6.44
C HIS A 41 9.43 7.70 6.69
N ASP A 42 9.42 7.29 7.96
CA ASP A 42 8.77 6.06 8.40
C ASP A 42 7.32 6.32 8.82
N MET A 43 6.41 5.52 8.30
CA MET A 43 4.96 5.63 8.49
C MET A 43 4.35 4.26 8.80
N ARG A 44 3.17 4.29 9.41
CA ARG A 44 2.41 3.09 9.76
C ARG A 44 0.94 3.28 9.37
N TRP A 45 0.44 2.42 8.50
CA TRP A 45 -0.93 2.47 7.99
C TRP A 45 -1.69 1.21 8.40
N ASN A 46 -2.95 1.36 8.80
CA ASN A 46 -3.81 0.23 9.07
C ASN A 46 -4.42 -0.27 7.76
N VAL A 47 -4.61 -1.58 7.64
CA VAL A 47 -5.41 -2.18 6.58
C VAL A 47 -6.83 -2.30 7.09
N ASP A 48 -7.71 -1.45 6.57
CA ASP A 48 -9.12 -1.40 6.95
C ASP A 48 -9.97 -2.34 6.08
N LEU A 49 -9.45 -2.74 4.93
CA LEU A 49 -10.13 -3.56 3.93
C LEU A 49 -9.19 -4.59 3.31
N VAL A 50 -9.62 -5.85 3.27
CA VAL A 50 -8.97 -6.94 2.51
C VAL A 50 -10.02 -7.60 1.64
N GLU A 51 -9.90 -7.52 0.32
CA GLU A 51 -10.86 -8.09 -0.62
C GLU A 51 -10.19 -8.91 -1.71
N GLN A 52 -10.95 -9.83 -2.29
CA GLN A 52 -10.58 -10.50 -3.52
C GLN A 52 -11.50 -10.06 -4.66
N GLU A 53 -10.91 -9.60 -5.75
CA GLU A 53 -11.58 -9.19 -6.97
C GLU A 53 -10.90 -9.87 -8.16
N ASP A 54 -11.67 -10.60 -8.96
CA ASP A 54 -11.17 -11.37 -10.12
C ASP A 54 -9.96 -12.28 -9.80
N GLY A 55 -9.95 -12.86 -8.59
CA GLY A 55 -8.88 -13.72 -8.10
C GLY A 55 -7.66 -12.97 -7.54
N THR A 56 -7.63 -11.64 -7.67
CA THR A 56 -6.56 -10.78 -7.16
C THR A 56 -6.89 -10.28 -5.77
N LEU A 57 -5.96 -10.46 -4.84
CA LEU A 57 -6.09 -9.92 -3.50
C LEU A 57 -5.75 -8.42 -3.49
N GLN A 58 -6.57 -7.62 -2.83
CA GLN A 58 -6.40 -6.19 -2.68
C GLN A 58 -6.51 -5.82 -1.21
N MET A 59 -5.61 -4.97 -0.73
CA MET A 59 -5.65 -4.41 0.63
C MET A 59 -5.78 -2.91 0.55
N GLY A 60 -6.65 -2.31 1.35
CA GLY A 60 -6.86 -0.88 1.37
C GLY A 60 -7.08 -0.33 2.76
N GLY A 61 -6.91 0.99 2.86
CA GLY A 61 -7.08 1.74 4.10
C GLY A 61 -6.73 3.21 3.89
N ILE A 62 -6.65 3.96 4.98
CA ILE A 62 -6.24 5.37 4.95
C ILE A 62 -4.75 5.49 5.32
N THR A 63 -3.99 6.23 4.52
CA THR A 63 -2.60 6.54 4.86
C THR A 63 -2.54 7.46 6.07
N SER A 64 -1.47 7.33 6.86
CA SER A 64 -1.19 8.23 7.97
C SER A 64 0.27 8.67 7.95
N GLY A 65 0.53 9.94 8.26
CA GLY A 65 1.86 10.53 8.21
C GLY A 65 2.31 10.98 6.82
N THR A 66 1.50 10.76 5.77
CA THR A 66 1.86 11.12 4.39
C THR A 66 1.83 12.61 4.10
N LYS A 67 1.26 13.44 4.98
CA LYS A 67 1.29 14.92 4.82
C LYS A 67 2.69 15.49 4.72
N GLU A 68 3.68 14.87 5.35
CA GLU A 68 5.08 15.33 5.26
C GLU A 68 5.71 15.04 3.89
N VAL A 69 5.17 14.07 3.15
CA VAL A 69 5.70 13.64 1.85
C VAL A 69 4.84 14.14 0.69
N TRP A 70 3.50 14.11 0.86
CA TRP A 70 2.51 14.33 -0.19
C TRP A 70 1.51 15.46 0.12
N ASP A 71 1.71 16.19 1.23
CA ASP A 71 0.83 17.30 1.69
C ASP A 71 -0.63 16.87 2.02
N ASP A 72 -0.94 15.56 1.98
CA ASP A 72 -2.25 15.04 2.37
C ASP A 72 -2.20 13.56 2.84
N GLU A 73 -3.34 13.08 3.33
CA GLU A 73 -3.64 11.67 3.60
C GLU A 73 -4.63 11.15 2.56
N PHE A 74 -4.41 9.92 2.08
CA PHE A 74 -5.16 9.35 0.97
C PHE A 74 -5.71 7.98 1.34
N TRP A 75 -6.76 7.55 0.64
CA TRP A 75 -7.07 6.13 0.58
C TRP A 75 -5.99 5.44 -0.25
N PHE A 76 -5.36 4.39 0.29
CA PHE A 76 -4.41 3.56 -0.44
C PHE A 76 -5.04 2.21 -0.82
N GLN A 77 -4.49 1.60 -1.86
CA GLN A 77 -4.78 0.23 -2.26
C GLN A 77 -3.51 -0.47 -2.74
N ILE A 78 -3.22 -1.65 -2.19
CA ILE A 78 -2.11 -2.51 -2.58
C ILE A 78 -2.67 -3.74 -3.29
N ILE A 79 -2.22 -3.96 -4.52
CA ILE A 79 -2.63 -5.11 -5.34
C ILE A 79 -1.61 -6.23 -5.17
N CYS A 80 -2.09 -7.41 -4.76
CA CYS A 80 -1.32 -8.61 -4.52
C CYS A 80 -1.65 -9.69 -5.57
N ASP A 81 -1.13 -9.50 -6.79
CA ASP A 81 -1.36 -10.35 -7.97
C ASP A 81 -0.19 -11.31 -8.29
N GLY A 82 0.79 -11.43 -7.39
CA GLY A 82 2.03 -12.17 -7.64
C GLY A 82 3.04 -11.44 -8.54
N GLY A 83 2.73 -10.24 -9.03
CA GLY A 83 3.63 -9.32 -9.72
C GLY A 83 4.23 -8.25 -8.79
N PRO A 84 4.94 -7.26 -9.37
CA PRO A 84 5.51 -6.14 -8.62
C PRO A 84 4.40 -5.38 -7.89
N LYS A 85 4.60 -5.10 -6.60
CA LYS A 85 3.59 -4.44 -5.76
C LYS A 85 3.52 -2.96 -6.12
N SER A 86 2.33 -2.45 -6.39
CA SER A 86 2.04 -1.02 -6.59
C SER A 86 1.08 -0.52 -5.51
N ILE A 87 1.22 0.75 -5.14
CA ILE A 87 0.25 1.45 -4.28
C ILE A 87 -0.58 2.39 -5.16
N GLN A 88 -1.90 2.32 -5.05
CA GLN A 88 -2.84 3.25 -5.70
C GLN A 88 -3.42 4.20 -4.66
N HIS A 89 -3.52 5.49 -4.97
CA HIS A 89 -4.01 6.53 -4.06
C HIS A 89 -5.18 7.31 -4.66
N TRP A 90 -6.17 7.69 -3.84
CA TRP A 90 -7.33 8.47 -4.27
C TRP A 90 -7.47 9.77 -3.46
N GLY A 91 -7.52 10.92 -4.16
CA GLY A 91 -7.79 12.26 -3.62
C GLY A 91 -8.71 13.07 -4.55
N ASP A 92 -9.29 14.17 -4.06
CA ASP A 92 -10.35 14.99 -4.71
C ASP A 92 -9.95 15.74 -6.02
N ARG A 93 -8.87 15.31 -6.66
CA ARG A 93 -8.56 15.59 -8.07
C ARG A 93 -8.09 14.29 -8.69
N VAL A 94 -8.84 13.81 -9.68
CA VAL A 94 -8.55 12.60 -10.47
C VAL A 94 -7.08 12.59 -10.91
N ILE A 95 -6.24 11.85 -10.19
CA ILE A 95 -4.87 11.53 -10.61
C ILE A 95 -4.66 10.04 -10.31
N TRP A 96 -4.83 9.27 -11.38
CA TRP A 96 -4.35 7.91 -11.53
C TRP A 96 -2.81 7.98 -11.56
N ARG A 97 -2.15 7.61 -10.46
CA ARG A 97 -0.69 7.44 -10.43
C ARG A 97 -0.39 5.98 -10.12
N GLU A 98 0.06 5.28 -11.14
CA GLU A 98 0.73 4.00 -10.99
C GLU A 98 2.21 4.33 -10.77
N ASP A 99 2.77 3.96 -9.61
CA ASP A 99 4.23 3.88 -9.45
C ASP A 99 4.60 2.42 -9.78
N PRO A 100 4.85 2.07 -11.06
CA PRO A 100 5.29 0.73 -11.38
C PRO A 100 6.69 0.54 -10.82
N ALA A 101 6.88 -0.52 -10.03
CA ALA A 101 8.21 -0.94 -9.65
C ALA A 101 9.01 -1.28 -10.92
N VAL A 102 10.06 -0.52 -11.21
CA VAL A 102 11.01 -0.88 -12.26
C VAL A 102 11.90 -1.98 -11.67
N ALA A 103 11.77 -3.20 -12.18
CA ALA A 103 12.71 -4.27 -11.89
C ALA A 103 14.07 -3.92 -12.50
N ASP A 104 15.14 -4.03 -11.72
CA ASP A 104 16.52 -4.10 -12.23
C ASP A 104 16.75 -5.42 -12.99
#